data_AF-A0A1F8ZQB6-F1
#
_entry.id   AF-A0A1F8ZQB6-F1
#
_cell.length_a   1.000
_cell.length_b   1.000
_cell.length_c   1.000
_cell.angle_alpha   90.00
_cell.angle_beta   90.00
_cell.angle_gamma   90.00
#
_symmetry.space_group_name_H-M   'P 1'
#
loop_
_entity.id
_entity.type
_entity.pdbx_description
1 polymer ?
#
loop_
_entity_poly.entity_id
_entity_poly.type
_entity_poly.pdbx_seq_one_letter_code
_entity_poly.pdbx_strand_id
1 'polypeptide(L)'
;MEIEKVFENKRFHLIAGLLIGVLTLLVYSNTFYASFHFDDTPQIVENYKIRNLGNLPEIIRGNRGISIATFALNYAIGGLNVVGYHIINLTIHVINGILIYFLIFLTLSRIDLGTDFKSVPNKVRDRAKKIAIYTALLFAVHPIQTQAVTYIVQRMEILASMFMLIGILFFIKGAETEKTAKRALFYGVVALSYLLGFYSKEIAITLPALILLYDYCFLASGDIKKIAGRLPLYLVLLAMLAFFATRTLTGLQETPGGSAGFGVQSITAKEYLFTQFNVLAYYITLLLVPINQNLDYDFPISKGLFEIPLVKEGTILNYPIPPAFVSLVILLAIIGFAVYLFTRHAEHITRRSRSIAFFILWFFIILSPTSSFVPIIDVIFEHRLYLASAGFFFLFSLGFDSFFDYLDIRKAKTESEKKS
;
A
#
# COMPACT_ATOMS: atom_id res chain seq x y z
N MET A 1 2.29 -20.72 18.50
CA MET A 1 3.15 -19.52 18.49
C MET A 1 2.40 -18.39 19.19
N GLU A 2 2.85 -17.90 20.35
CA GLU A 2 2.19 -16.77 21.01
C GLU A 2 2.79 -15.47 20.51
N ILE A 3 2.08 -14.79 19.61
CA ILE A 3 2.33 -13.40 19.21
C ILE A 3 2.58 -12.48 20.42
N GLU A 4 2.01 -12.82 21.59
CA GLU A 4 2.21 -12.10 22.84
C GLU A 4 3.70 -11.94 23.23
N LYS A 5 4.57 -12.88 22.83
CA LYS A 5 6.03 -12.80 23.07
C LYS A 5 6.76 -11.88 22.09
N VAL A 6 6.21 -11.67 20.89
CA VAL A 6 6.74 -10.72 19.90
C VAL A 6 6.77 -9.29 20.48
N PHE A 7 5.83 -8.98 21.37
CA PHE A 7 5.67 -7.69 22.04
C PHE A 7 6.40 -7.56 23.40
N GLU A 8 7.30 -8.49 23.75
CA GLU A 8 8.00 -8.45 25.06
C GLU A 8 8.68 -7.10 25.36
N ASN A 9 9.18 -6.38 24.33
CA ASN A 9 9.71 -5.03 24.51
C ASN A 9 8.65 -3.96 24.20
N LYS A 10 7.61 -3.91 25.05
CA LYS A 10 6.50 -2.94 24.93
C LYS A 10 6.99 -1.50 24.83
N ARG A 11 8.05 -1.15 25.57
CA ARG A 11 8.66 0.20 25.56
C ARG A 11 9.21 0.55 24.18
N PHE A 12 9.95 -0.35 23.54
CA PHE A 12 10.48 -0.11 22.20
C PHE A 12 9.38 0.12 21.17
N HIS A 13 8.34 -0.72 21.18
CA HIS A 13 7.22 -0.57 20.23
C HIS A 13 6.45 0.74 20.45
N LEU A 14 6.28 1.16 21.72
CA LEU A 14 5.68 2.45 22.06
C LEU A 14 6.54 3.62 21.55
N ILE A 15 7.85 3.59 21.80
CA ILE A 15 8.78 4.62 21.32
C ILE A 15 8.78 4.69 19.80
N ALA A 16 8.78 3.54 19.11
CA ALA A 16 8.69 3.49 17.65
C ALA A 16 7.40 4.14 17.14
N GLY A 17 6.26 3.82 17.74
CA GLY A 17 4.97 4.43 17.38
C GLY A 17 4.94 5.95 17.64
N LEU A 18 5.48 6.40 18.77
CA LEU A 18 5.60 7.82 19.09
C LEU A 18 6.54 8.54 18.11
N LEU A 19 7.67 7.93 17.76
CA LEU A 19 8.60 8.50 16.79
C LEU A 19 7.96 8.67 15.41
N ILE A 20 7.23 7.65 14.94
CA ILE A 20 6.45 7.72 13.70
C ILE A 20 5.44 8.87 13.79
N GLY A 21 4.64 8.92 14.86
CA GLY A 21 3.62 9.97 15.05
C GLY A 21 4.18 11.39 15.09
N VAL A 22 5.25 11.62 15.87
CA VAL A 22 5.87 12.93 16.03
C VAL A 22 6.51 13.40 14.73
N LEU A 23 7.30 12.56 14.06
CA LEU A 23 7.97 12.95 12.81
C LEU A 23 6.95 13.23 11.69
N THR A 24 5.92 12.39 11.57
CA THR A 24 4.83 12.62 10.63
C THR A 24 4.09 13.92 10.94
N LEU A 25 3.77 14.20 12.21
CA LEU A 25 3.14 15.47 12.59
C LEU A 25 4.00 16.69 12.24
N LEU A 26 5.31 16.63 12.47
CA LEU A 26 6.22 17.73 12.14
C LEU A 26 6.24 18.01 10.64
N VAL A 27 6.38 16.95 9.82
CA VAL A 27 6.47 17.06 8.35
C VAL A 27 5.17 17.58 7.72
N TYR A 28 4.01 17.18 8.25
CA TYR A 28 2.70 17.59 7.74
C TYR A 28 2.08 18.75 8.53
N SER A 29 2.81 19.40 9.42
CA SER A 29 2.25 20.48 10.27
C SER A 29 1.71 21.66 9.46
N ASN A 30 2.24 21.90 8.26
CA ASN A 30 1.75 22.94 7.35
C ASN A 30 0.42 22.58 6.66
N THR A 31 -0.01 21.31 6.67
CA THR A 31 -1.24 20.90 5.96
C THR A 31 -2.51 21.41 6.64
N PHE A 32 -2.48 21.73 7.94
CA PHE A 32 -3.66 22.22 8.66
C PHE A 32 -4.28 23.49 8.07
N TYR A 33 -3.55 24.22 7.23
CA TYR A 33 -3.99 25.43 6.55
C TYR A 33 -4.26 25.22 5.04
N ALA A 34 -4.05 24.02 4.51
CA ALA A 34 -4.32 23.71 3.11
C ALA A 34 -5.83 23.69 2.86
N SER A 35 -6.28 24.44 1.85
CA SER A 35 -7.69 24.54 1.45
C SER A 35 -8.20 23.26 0.79
N PHE A 36 -9.52 23.20 0.59
CA PHE A 36 -10.14 22.21 -0.29
C PHE A 36 -9.73 22.46 -1.75
N HIS A 37 -9.40 21.41 -2.49
CA HIS A 37 -9.02 21.47 -3.91
C HIS A 37 -9.72 20.38 -4.73
N PHE A 38 -9.90 20.60 -6.04
CA PHE A 38 -10.41 19.59 -6.99
C PHE A 38 -11.66 18.84 -6.47
N ASP A 39 -11.59 17.51 -6.33
CA ASP A 39 -12.71 16.66 -5.92
C ASP A 39 -13.15 16.91 -4.47
N ASP A 40 -12.39 17.64 -3.65
CA ASP A 40 -12.87 18.07 -2.34
C ASP A 40 -14.15 18.90 -2.47
N THR A 41 -14.26 19.71 -3.52
CA THR A 41 -15.42 20.58 -3.76
C THR A 41 -16.71 19.77 -3.94
N PRO A 42 -16.85 18.91 -4.96
CA PRO A 42 -18.07 18.13 -5.16
C PRO A 42 -18.28 17.05 -4.08
N GLN A 43 -17.22 16.53 -3.46
CA GLN A 43 -17.36 15.44 -2.48
C GLN A 43 -17.63 15.93 -1.06
N ILE A 44 -17.20 17.16 -0.70
CA ILE A 44 -17.27 17.71 0.66
C ILE A 44 -17.99 19.05 0.70
N VAL A 45 -17.49 20.05 -0.02
CA VAL A 45 -17.96 21.44 0.11
C VAL A 45 -19.41 21.60 -0.38
N GLU A 46 -19.69 21.10 -1.58
CA GLU A 46 -20.99 21.20 -2.25
C GLU A 46 -21.89 20.00 -1.97
N ASN A 47 -21.37 18.98 -1.30
CA ASN A 47 -22.11 17.76 -0.99
C ASN A 47 -23.09 17.99 0.16
N TYR A 48 -24.31 18.44 -0.15
CA TYR A 48 -25.34 18.66 0.85
C TYR A 48 -25.75 17.40 1.63
N LYS A 49 -25.50 16.19 1.08
CA LYS A 49 -25.85 14.92 1.76
C LYS A 49 -25.08 14.74 3.06
N ILE A 50 -23.83 15.19 3.14
CA ILE A 50 -22.98 15.00 4.33
C ILE A 50 -23.39 15.93 5.49
N ARG A 51 -24.21 16.94 5.24
CA ARG A 51 -24.58 17.97 6.23
C ARG A 51 -25.62 17.49 7.24
N ASN A 52 -26.29 16.37 6.99
CA ASN A 52 -27.28 15.77 7.89
C ASN A 52 -26.93 14.30 8.16
N LEU A 53 -26.65 13.97 9.43
CA LEU A 53 -26.31 12.62 9.86
C LEU A 53 -27.45 11.61 9.66
N GLY A 54 -28.70 12.06 9.53
CA GLY A 54 -29.83 11.21 9.14
C GLY A 54 -29.64 10.52 7.77
N ASN A 55 -28.78 11.08 6.90
CA ASN A 55 -28.46 10.50 5.60
C ASN A 55 -27.41 9.37 5.66
N LEU A 56 -26.80 9.09 6.82
CA LEU A 56 -25.74 8.08 6.95
C LEU A 56 -26.11 6.70 6.39
N PRO A 57 -27.32 6.15 6.60
CA PRO A 57 -27.69 4.86 6.02
C PRO A 57 -27.68 4.85 4.49
N GLU A 58 -28.07 5.95 3.84
CA GLU A 58 -28.01 6.11 2.39
C GLU A 58 -26.56 6.28 1.93
N ILE A 59 -25.80 7.16 2.61
CA ILE A 59 -24.38 7.44 2.31
C ILE A 59 -23.56 6.16 2.34
N ILE A 60 -23.69 5.33 3.38
CA ILE A 60 -22.92 4.09 3.55
C ILE A 60 -23.20 3.09 2.42
N ARG A 61 -24.42 3.04 1.89
CA ARG A 61 -24.78 2.17 0.77
C ARG A 61 -24.27 2.69 -0.58
N GLY A 62 -23.89 3.96 -0.67
CA GLY A 62 -23.36 4.58 -1.88
C GLY A 62 -21.93 4.16 -2.23
N ASN A 63 -21.43 4.66 -3.36
CA ASN A 63 -20.03 4.48 -3.75
C ASN A 63 -19.13 5.19 -2.75
N ARG A 64 -18.05 4.50 -2.34
CA ARG A 64 -17.10 5.01 -1.33
C ARG A 64 -17.79 5.48 -0.03
N GLY A 65 -18.91 4.84 0.32
CA GLY A 65 -19.81 5.27 1.39
C GLY A 65 -19.17 5.38 2.77
N ILE A 66 -18.14 4.57 3.08
CA ILE A 66 -17.42 4.69 4.36
C ILE A 66 -16.62 5.99 4.40
N SER A 67 -15.90 6.33 3.33
CA SER A 67 -15.16 7.59 3.25
C SER A 67 -16.08 8.80 3.36
N ILE A 68 -17.19 8.81 2.61
CA ILE A 68 -18.18 9.89 2.66
C ILE A 68 -18.84 9.99 4.04
N ALA A 69 -19.13 8.86 4.70
CA ALA A 69 -19.63 8.86 6.07
C ALA A 69 -18.64 9.51 7.04
N THR A 70 -17.32 9.29 6.87
CA THR A 70 -16.33 10.01 7.71
C THR A 70 -16.33 11.51 7.47
N PHE A 71 -16.61 11.99 6.25
CA PHE A 71 -16.76 13.42 5.99
C PHE A 71 -18.03 13.99 6.61
N ALA A 72 -19.14 13.24 6.61
CA ALA A 72 -20.38 13.64 7.28
C ALA A 72 -20.19 13.78 8.80
N LEU A 73 -19.51 12.81 9.42
CA LEU A 73 -19.15 12.89 10.84
C LEU A 73 -18.21 14.08 11.13
N ASN A 74 -17.23 14.32 10.25
CA ASN A 74 -16.33 15.46 10.38
C ASN A 74 -17.07 16.80 10.25
N TYR A 75 -18.00 16.91 9.29
CA TYR A 75 -18.81 18.10 9.05
C TYR A 75 -19.72 18.40 10.23
N ALA A 76 -20.33 17.37 10.84
CA ALA A 76 -21.19 17.54 12.00
C ALA A 76 -20.46 18.15 13.22
N ILE A 77 -19.15 17.94 13.33
CA ILE A 77 -18.32 18.46 14.44
C ILE A 77 -17.81 19.88 14.14
N GLY A 78 -17.28 20.11 12.92
CA GLY A 78 -16.50 21.32 12.61
C GLY A 78 -16.91 22.06 11.34
N GLY A 79 -18.02 21.68 10.70
CA GLY A 79 -18.44 22.22 9.41
C GLY A 79 -17.35 22.06 8.36
N LEU A 80 -17.08 23.13 7.60
CA LEU A 80 -16.05 23.18 6.56
C LEU A 80 -14.67 23.64 7.08
N ASN A 81 -14.40 23.56 8.39
CA ASN A 81 -13.08 23.90 8.91
C ASN A 81 -12.06 22.82 8.52
N VAL A 82 -11.18 23.13 7.57
CA VAL A 82 -10.14 22.23 7.02
C VAL A 82 -9.24 21.60 8.08
N VAL A 83 -8.99 22.29 9.21
CA VAL A 83 -8.13 21.78 10.29
C VAL A 83 -8.63 20.43 10.78
N GLY A 84 -9.94 20.28 11.00
CA GLY A 84 -10.53 19.03 11.45
C GLY A 84 -10.35 17.89 10.44
N TYR A 85 -10.42 18.22 9.14
CA TYR A 85 -10.23 17.24 8.07
C TYR A 85 -8.79 16.74 8.00
N HIS A 86 -7.82 17.65 8.10
CA HIS A 86 -6.40 17.32 8.12
C HIS A 86 -5.99 16.56 9.38
N ILE A 87 -6.56 16.87 10.56
CA ILE A 87 -6.32 16.09 11.79
C ILE A 87 -6.71 14.62 11.58
N ILE A 88 -7.88 14.35 10.99
CA ILE A 88 -8.33 12.98 10.75
C ILE A 88 -7.43 12.29 9.72
N ASN A 89 -7.11 12.94 8.60
CA ASN A 89 -6.23 12.36 7.57
C ASN A 89 -4.86 12.01 8.14
N LEU A 90 -4.25 12.96 8.87
CA LEU A 90 -2.95 12.77 9.49
C LEU A 90 -2.97 11.65 10.53
N THR A 91 -4.03 11.55 11.32
CA THR A 91 -4.21 10.46 12.28
C THR A 91 -4.26 9.09 11.59
N ILE A 92 -5.04 8.97 10.51
CA ILE A 92 -5.11 7.74 9.71
C ILE A 92 -3.75 7.42 9.07
N HIS A 93 -3.01 8.44 8.62
CA HIS A 93 -1.67 8.27 8.06
C HIS A 93 -0.66 7.73 9.11
N VAL A 94 -0.67 8.28 10.32
CA VAL A 94 0.14 7.78 11.45
C VAL A 94 -0.22 6.34 11.78
N ILE A 95 -1.52 6.01 11.84
CA ILE A 95 -1.98 4.64 12.05
C ILE A 95 -1.44 3.71 10.97
N ASN A 96 -1.51 4.10 9.68
CA ASN A 96 -0.93 3.33 8.58
C ASN A 96 0.56 3.08 8.75
N GLY A 97 1.35 4.11 9.12
CA GLY A 97 2.77 3.97 9.40
C GLY A 97 3.06 2.95 10.51
N ILE A 98 2.26 2.98 11.60
CA ILE A 98 2.36 2.02 12.70
C ILE A 98 1.96 0.60 12.26
N LEU A 99 0.91 0.46 11.44
CA LEU A 99 0.49 -0.84 10.91
C LEU A 99 1.55 -1.43 9.97
N ILE A 100 2.18 -0.62 9.13
CA ILE A 100 3.32 -1.04 8.28
C ILE A 100 4.49 -1.48 9.16
N TYR A 101 4.84 -0.70 10.18
CA TYR A 101 5.87 -1.10 11.15
C TYR A 101 5.61 -2.51 11.71
N PHE A 102 4.38 -2.78 12.16
CA PHE A 102 4.04 -4.11 12.69
C PHE A 102 4.04 -5.19 11.61
N LEU A 103 3.56 -4.90 10.40
CA LEU A 103 3.59 -5.86 9.29
C LEU A 103 5.02 -6.26 8.97
N ILE A 104 5.93 -5.30 8.78
CA ILE A 104 7.34 -5.57 8.47
C ILE A 104 8.02 -6.30 9.62
N PHE A 105 7.84 -5.84 10.85
CA PHE A 105 8.45 -6.46 12.02
C PHE A 105 8.03 -7.93 12.19
N LEU A 106 6.72 -8.21 12.05
CA LEU A 106 6.18 -9.56 12.11
C LEU A 106 6.70 -10.42 10.95
N THR A 107 6.75 -9.87 9.73
CA THR A 107 7.24 -10.58 8.54
C THR A 107 8.72 -10.96 8.67
N LEU A 108 9.58 -10.00 9.01
CA LEU A 108 11.01 -10.23 9.18
C LEU A 108 11.32 -11.17 10.34
N SER A 109 10.58 -11.04 11.44
CA SER A 109 10.71 -11.99 12.54
C SER A 109 10.53 -13.42 12.03
N ARG A 110 9.55 -13.71 11.13
CA ARG A 110 9.33 -15.05 10.56
C ARG A 110 10.42 -15.53 9.58
N ILE A 111 11.07 -14.63 8.86
CA ILE A 111 12.05 -14.98 7.83
C ILE A 111 13.31 -15.58 8.46
N ASP A 112 13.79 -14.97 9.52
CA ASP A 112 15.00 -15.42 10.22
C ASP A 112 14.74 -16.58 11.22
N LEU A 113 13.46 -16.95 11.41
CA LEU A 113 12.95 -17.98 12.32
C LEU A 113 12.96 -19.41 11.75
N GLY A 114 14.08 -19.87 11.21
CA GLY A 114 14.24 -21.28 10.79
C GLY A 114 14.05 -22.31 11.91
N THR A 115 14.00 -21.88 13.17
CA THR A 115 13.80 -22.73 14.37
C THR A 115 12.90 -22.01 15.39
N ASP A 116 12.38 -22.78 16.36
CA ASP A 116 11.53 -22.35 17.48
C ASP A 116 11.84 -20.92 17.98
N PHE A 117 10.81 -20.10 18.21
CA PHE A 117 10.95 -18.69 18.65
C PHE A 117 11.76 -18.53 19.95
N LYS A 118 11.96 -19.61 20.72
CA LYS A 118 12.80 -19.64 21.92
C LYS A 118 14.30 -19.43 21.63
N SER A 119 14.75 -19.66 20.40
CA SER A 119 16.17 -19.64 20.02
C SER A 119 16.55 -18.51 19.05
N VAL A 120 15.70 -17.49 18.85
CA VAL A 120 16.07 -16.33 18.02
C VAL A 120 17.21 -15.57 18.71
N PRO A 121 18.38 -15.42 18.08
CA PRO A 121 19.41 -14.57 18.63
C PRO A 121 18.88 -13.13 18.73
N ASN A 122 19.10 -12.45 19.86
CA ASN A 122 18.66 -11.06 20.07
C ASN A 122 19.00 -10.12 18.89
N LYS A 123 20.14 -10.35 18.23
CA LYS A 123 20.60 -9.62 17.04
C LYS A 123 19.61 -9.63 15.87
N VAL A 124 18.95 -10.75 15.61
CA VAL A 124 17.97 -10.91 14.52
C VAL A 124 16.72 -10.06 14.80
N ARG A 125 16.22 -10.12 16.02
CA ARG A 125 15.05 -9.34 16.46
C ARG A 125 15.32 -7.85 16.36
N ASP A 126 16.53 -7.42 16.71
CA ASP A 126 16.92 -6.01 16.64
C ASP A 126 17.09 -5.51 15.21
N ARG A 127 17.61 -6.37 14.31
CA ARG A 127 17.64 -6.09 12.86
C ARG A 127 16.23 -5.93 12.28
N ALA A 128 15.31 -6.85 12.60
CA ALA A 128 13.92 -6.78 12.15
C ALA A 128 13.22 -5.50 12.64
N LYS A 129 13.44 -5.11 13.90
CA LYS A 129 12.94 -3.83 14.46
C LYS A 129 13.48 -2.64 13.69
N LYS A 130 14.79 -2.61 13.40
CA LYS A 130 15.47 -1.51 12.69
C LYS A 130 14.89 -1.33 11.29
N ILE A 131 14.83 -2.40 10.49
CA ILE A 131 14.26 -2.36 9.13
C ILE A 131 12.79 -1.94 9.17
N ALA A 132 12.01 -2.44 10.13
CA ALA A 132 10.61 -2.07 10.28
C ALA A 132 10.40 -0.58 10.60
N ILE A 133 11.20 0.00 11.51
CA ILE A 133 11.14 1.43 11.81
C ILE A 133 11.54 2.25 10.60
N TYR A 134 12.64 1.91 9.93
CA TYR A 134 13.09 2.65 8.74
C TYR A 134 12.07 2.60 7.62
N THR A 135 11.47 1.44 7.37
CA THR A 135 10.41 1.29 6.37
C THR A 135 9.20 2.17 6.70
N ALA A 136 8.76 2.14 7.96
CA ALA A 136 7.61 2.92 8.41
C ALA A 136 7.87 4.43 8.40
N LEU A 137 9.07 4.86 8.81
CA LEU A 137 9.46 6.27 8.78
C LEU A 137 9.59 6.78 7.35
N LEU A 138 10.30 6.05 6.48
CA LEU A 138 10.37 6.39 5.06
C LEU A 138 8.96 6.50 4.49
N PHE A 139 8.10 5.50 4.69
CA PHE A 139 6.72 5.58 4.26
C PHE A 139 5.99 6.83 4.78
N ALA A 140 6.11 7.14 6.07
CA ALA A 140 5.30 8.16 6.71
C ALA A 140 5.81 9.60 6.53
N VAL A 141 7.01 9.80 5.98
CA VAL A 141 7.58 11.14 5.74
C VAL A 141 7.99 11.37 4.29
N HIS A 142 7.92 10.34 3.43
CA HIS A 142 8.32 10.49 2.03
C HIS A 142 7.38 11.47 1.31
N PRO A 143 7.92 12.42 0.52
CA PRO A 143 7.09 13.41 -0.15
C PRO A 143 5.99 12.83 -1.04
N ILE A 144 6.17 11.62 -1.60
CA ILE A 144 5.16 10.92 -2.42
C ILE A 144 3.80 10.74 -1.74
N GLN A 145 3.75 10.77 -0.40
CA GLN A 145 2.49 10.65 0.33
C GLN A 145 1.71 11.96 0.40
N THR A 146 2.29 13.09 -0.04
CA THR A 146 1.69 14.43 0.08
C THR A 146 0.29 14.46 -0.52
N GLN A 147 0.11 13.91 -1.72
CA GLN A 147 -1.20 13.87 -2.35
C GLN A 147 -2.19 13.01 -1.56
N ALA A 148 -1.78 11.89 -0.97
CA ALA A 148 -2.70 11.04 -0.19
C ALA A 148 -3.11 11.65 1.16
N VAL A 149 -2.21 12.41 1.79
CA VAL A 149 -2.40 12.95 3.14
C VAL A 149 -3.04 14.34 3.12
N THR A 150 -2.55 15.21 2.25
CA THR A 150 -2.93 16.64 2.19
C THR A 150 -4.17 16.88 1.34
N TYR A 151 -4.37 16.13 0.25
CA TYR A 151 -5.59 16.24 -0.55
C TYR A 151 -6.74 15.57 0.22
N ILE A 152 -7.66 16.36 0.78
CA ILE A 152 -8.54 15.91 1.86
C ILE A 152 -9.38 14.69 1.44
N VAL A 153 -9.96 14.70 0.24
CA VAL A 153 -10.79 13.64 -0.32
C VAL A 153 -10.03 12.33 -0.47
N GLN A 154 -8.71 12.36 -0.62
CA GLN A 154 -7.85 11.16 -0.63
C GLN A 154 -7.73 10.50 0.75
N ARG A 155 -8.49 10.98 1.76
CA ARG A 155 -8.92 10.15 2.90
C ARG A 155 -9.40 8.77 2.45
N MET A 156 -10.04 8.69 1.28
CA MET A 156 -10.44 7.43 0.64
C MET A 156 -9.29 6.43 0.51
N GLU A 157 -8.14 6.87 0.01
CA GLU A 157 -6.95 6.04 -0.21
C GLU A 157 -6.34 5.57 1.11
N ILE A 158 -6.14 6.50 2.05
CA ILE A 158 -5.49 6.19 3.33
C ILE A 158 -6.39 5.34 4.25
N LEU A 159 -7.72 5.48 4.17
CA LEU A 159 -8.67 4.60 4.88
C LEU A 159 -8.68 3.20 4.28
N ALA A 160 -8.77 3.08 2.95
CA ALA A 160 -8.74 1.78 2.29
C ALA A 160 -7.45 1.03 2.65
N SER A 161 -6.32 1.72 2.63
CA SER A 161 -5.02 1.19 3.02
C SER A 161 -4.95 0.74 4.47
N MET A 162 -5.54 1.51 5.40
CA MET A 162 -5.63 1.14 6.81
C MET A 162 -6.39 -0.15 7.00
N PHE A 163 -7.57 -0.28 6.38
CA PHE A 163 -8.36 -1.50 6.47
C PHE A 163 -7.66 -2.69 5.79
N MET A 164 -6.98 -2.49 4.67
CA MET A 164 -6.18 -3.56 4.04
C MET A 164 -5.07 -4.06 4.96
N LEU A 165 -4.31 -3.15 5.59
CA LEU A 165 -3.25 -3.51 6.54
C LEU A 165 -3.79 -4.22 7.78
N ILE A 166 -4.92 -3.76 8.33
CA ILE A 166 -5.63 -4.45 9.42
C ILE A 166 -6.02 -5.86 8.97
N GLY A 167 -6.60 -6.01 7.79
CA GLY A 167 -6.98 -7.30 7.22
C GLY A 167 -5.80 -8.27 7.12
N ILE A 168 -4.65 -7.82 6.64
CA ILE A 168 -3.43 -8.66 6.55
C ILE A 168 -2.92 -9.03 7.95
N LEU A 169 -2.84 -8.07 8.88
CA LEU A 169 -2.38 -8.33 10.25
C LEU A 169 -3.30 -9.30 11.01
N PHE A 170 -4.61 -9.20 10.83
CA PHE A 170 -5.56 -10.11 11.45
C PHE A 170 -5.62 -11.47 10.75
N PHE A 171 -5.38 -11.53 9.44
CA PHE A 171 -5.17 -12.80 8.75
C PHE A 171 -3.99 -13.57 9.36
N ILE A 172 -2.87 -12.89 9.55
CA ILE A 172 -1.69 -13.44 10.23
C ILE A 172 -2.05 -14.00 11.62
N LYS A 173 -2.75 -13.20 12.44
CA LYS A 173 -3.20 -13.65 13.77
C LYS A 173 -4.14 -14.86 13.71
N GLY A 174 -5.07 -14.87 12.76
CA GLY A 174 -6.03 -15.96 12.54
C GLY A 174 -5.34 -17.27 12.14
N ALA A 175 -4.32 -17.18 11.29
CA ALA A 175 -3.55 -18.34 10.86
C ALA A 175 -2.71 -18.98 11.97
N GLU A 176 -2.38 -18.24 13.03
CA GLU A 176 -1.47 -18.68 14.09
C GLU A 176 -2.18 -19.14 15.37
N THR A 177 -3.45 -18.78 15.54
CA THR A 177 -4.23 -19.22 16.71
C THR A 177 -4.69 -20.66 16.55
N GLU A 178 -4.51 -21.46 17.60
CA GLU A 178 -5.02 -22.83 17.69
C GLU A 178 -6.50 -22.86 18.11
N LYS A 179 -6.98 -21.81 18.79
CA LYS A 179 -8.36 -21.71 19.28
C LYS A 179 -9.32 -21.32 18.16
N THR A 180 -10.28 -22.18 17.84
CA THR A 180 -11.29 -21.99 16.78
C THR A 180 -12.08 -20.69 16.93
N ALA A 181 -12.55 -20.36 18.13
CA ALA A 181 -13.31 -19.13 18.36
C ALA A 181 -12.48 -17.86 18.08
N LYS A 182 -11.20 -17.82 18.53
CA LYS A 182 -10.29 -16.70 18.21
C LYS A 182 -9.98 -16.64 16.71
N ARG A 183 -9.84 -17.79 16.04
CA ARG A 183 -9.62 -17.85 14.58
C ARG A 183 -10.80 -17.25 13.83
N ALA A 184 -12.02 -17.64 14.19
CA ALA A 184 -13.25 -17.12 13.61
C ALA A 184 -13.37 -15.61 13.82
N LEU A 185 -13.09 -15.12 15.04
CA LEU A 185 -13.05 -13.68 15.32
C LEU A 185 -12.06 -12.94 14.42
N PHE A 186 -10.81 -13.42 14.33
CA PHE A 186 -9.80 -12.77 13.51
C PHE A 186 -10.14 -12.78 12.02
N TYR A 187 -10.63 -13.89 11.49
CA TYR A 187 -11.10 -13.97 10.10
C TYR A 187 -12.36 -13.13 9.85
N GLY A 188 -13.23 -12.97 10.85
CA GLY A 188 -14.32 -12.00 10.81
C GLY A 188 -13.82 -10.56 10.68
N VAL A 189 -12.75 -10.20 11.39
CA VAL A 189 -12.09 -8.89 11.23
C VAL A 189 -11.48 -8.73 9.85
N VAL A 190 -10.91 -9.79 9.25
CA VAL A 190 -10.43 -9.75 7.85
C VAL A 190 -11.56 -9.40 6.88
N ALA A 191 -12.69 -10.11 6.97
CA ALA A 191 -13.84 -9.88 6.11
C ALA A 191 -14.44 -8.48 6.31
N LEU A 192 -14.59 -8.03 7.56
CA LEU A 192 -15.07 -6.68 7.87
C LEU A 192 -14.12 -5.62 7.31
N SER A 193 -12.81 -5.81 7.48
CA SER A 193 -11.81 -4.87 6.95
C SER A 193 -11.84 -4.83 5.42
N TYR A 194 -12.05 -5.96 4.75
CA TYR A 194 -12.19 -5.99 3.29
C TYR A 194 -13.42 -5.18 2.83
N LEU A 195 -14.55 -5.35 3.51
CA LEU A 195 -15.77 -4.58 3.24
C LEU A 195 -15.56 -3.08 3.45
N LEU A 196 -15.03 -2.68 4.60
CA LEU A 196 -14.78 -1.27 4.91
C LEU A 196 -13.73 -0.64 3.99
N GLY A 197 -12.70 -1.40 3.62
CA GLY A 197 -11.69 -0.98 2.65
C GLY A 197 -12.30 -0.71 1.29
N PHE A 198 -13.10 -1.64 0.76
CA PHE A 198 -13.73 -1.51 -0.56
C PHE A 198 -14.71 -0.33 -0.60
N TYR A 199 -15.52 -0.15 0.44
CA TYR A 199 -16.39 1.02 0.58
C TYR A 199 -15.65 2.29 1.00
N SER A 200 -14.32 2.25 1.19
CA SER A 200 -13.49 3.46 1.30
C SER A 200 -12.90 3.85 -0.05
N LYS A 201 -12.32 2.87 -0.77
CA LYS A 201 -11.79 2.99 -2.14
C LYS A 201 -11.66 1.62 -2.80
N GLU A 202 -11.81 1.59 -4.12
CA GLU A 202 -11.87 0.36 -4.92
C GLU A 202 -10.55 -0.44 -4.90
N ILE A 203 -9.41 0.20 -4.58
CA ILE A 203 -8.10 -0.46 -4.48
C ILE A 203 -8.07 -1.66 -3.53
N ALA A 204 -8.97 -1.69 -2.53
CA ALA A 204 -9.09 -2.79 -1.60
C ALA A 204 -9.44 -4.13 -2.26
N ILE A 205 -9.94 -4.13 -3.51
CA ILE A 205 -10.18 -5.34 -4.32
C ILE A 205 -8.95 -6.25 -4.43
N THR A 206 -7.75 -5.69 -4.21
CA THR A 206 -6.46 -6.40 -4.25
C THR A 206 -6.15 -7.18 -2.97
N LEU A 207 -6.87 -6.96 -1.87
CA LEU A 207 -6.61 -7.55 -0.56
C LEU A 207 -6.57 -9.10 -0.58
N PRO A 208 -7.50 -9.83 -1.24
CA PRO A 208 -7.42 -11.29 -1.31
C PRO A 208 -6.12 -11.79 -1.97
N ALA A 209 -5.64 -11.10 -3.00
CA ALA A 209 -4.39 -11.45 -3.68
C ALA A 209 -3.18 -11.20 -2.76
N LEU A 210 -3.16 -10.10 -2.01
CA LEU A 210 -2.11 -9.82 -1.02
C LEU A 210 -2.09 -10.85 0.12
N ILE A 211 -3.27 -11.25 0.62
CA ILE A 211 -3.41 -12.28 1.66
C ILE A 211 -2.91 -13.63 1.15
N LEU A 212 -3.33 -14.04 -0.05
CA LEU A 212 -2.88 -15.29 -0.66
C LEU A 212 -1.37 -15.31 -0.88
N LEU A 213 -0.82 -14.21 -1.40
CA LEU A 213 0.62 -14.07 -1.62
C LEU A 213 1.38 -14.13 -0.29
N TYR A 214 0.89 -13.45 0.74
CA TYR A 214 1.49 -13.47 2.08
C TYR A 214 1.45 -14.88 2.68
N ASP A 215 0.31 -15.56 2.60
CA ASP A 215 0.14 -16.93 3.07
C ASP A 215 1.16 -17.84 2.39
N TYR A 216 1.19 -17.83 1.06
CA TYR A 216 2.11 -18.64 0.29
C TYR A 216 3.58 -18.37 0.67
N CYS A 217 3.99 -17.10 0.74
CA CYS A 217 5.38 -16.73 1.01
C CYS A 217 5.84 -17.12 2.41
N PHE A 218 5.02 -16.87 3.44
CA PHE A 218 5.47 -16.85 4.83
C PHE A 218 4.81 -17.88 5.72
N LEU A 219 3.51 -18.16 5.55
CA LEU A 219 2.77 -19.06 6.45
C LEU A 219 2.74 -20.50 5.93
N ALA A 220 2.35 -20.67 4.67
CA ALA A 220 2.44 -21.94 3.95
C ALA A 220 3.87 -22.26 3.52
N SER A 221 4.75 -21.25 3.40
CA SER A 221 6.14 -21.41 2.99
C SER A 221 6.29 -22.20 1.68
N GLY A 222 5.40 -21.96 0.71
CA GLY A 222 5.35 -22.62 -0.59
C GLY A 222 4.51 -23.90 -0.64
N ASP A 223 4.04 -24.41 0.50
CA ASP A 223 3.21 -25.61 0.55
C ASP A 223 1.72 -25.30 0.40
N ILE A 224 1.19 -25.51 -0.81
CA ILE A 224 -0.21 -25.25 -1.14
C ILE A 224 -1.19 -26.05 -0.26
N LYS A 225 -0.78 -27.21 0.28
CA LYS A 225 -1.65 -28.00 1.17
C LYS A 225 -1.96 -27.25 2.47
N LYS A 226 -1.02 -26.43 2.96
CA LYS A 226 -1.25 -25.59 4.16
C LYS A 226 -2.25 -24.46 3.90
N ILE A 227 -2.30 -23.96 2.65
CA ILE A 227 -3.29 -22.95 2.23
C ILE A 227 -4.71 -23.56 2.26
N ALA A 228 -4.86 -24.82 1.86
CA ALA A 228 -6.15 -25.52 1.89
C ALA A 228 -6.77 -25.58 3.30
N GLY A 229 -5.96 -25.59 4.36
CA GLY A 229 -6.42 -25.49 5.75
C GLY A 229 -7.13 -24.16 6.10
N ARG A 230 -7.03 -23.15 5.23
CA ARG A 230 -7.68 -21.83 5.37
C ARG A 230 -8.72 -21.56 4.28
N LEU A 231 -9.11 -22.60 3.52
CA LEU A 231 -10.07 -22.50 2.42
C LEU A 231 -11.38 -21.79 2.80
N PRO A 232 -11.99 -21.98 3.99
CA PRO A 232 -13.21 -21.27 4.35
C PRO A 232 -13.08 -19.73 4.28
N LEU A 233 -11.95 -19.17 4.71
CA LEU A 233 -11.70 -17.73 4.58
C LEU A 233 -11.59 -17.32 3.11
N TYR A 234 -10.83 -18.07 2.32
CA TYR A 234 -10.66 -17.76 0.90
C TYR A 234 -11.98 -17.80 0.12
N LEU A 235 -12.88 -18.74 0.44
CA LEU A 235 -14.22 -18.77 -0.16
C LEU A 235 -15.02 -17.51 0.18
N VAL A 236 -14.97 -17.03 1.42
CA VAL A 236 -15.61 -15.76 1.81
C VAL A 236 -14.99 -14.58 1.04
N LEU A 237 -13.66 -14.51 0.98
CA LEU A 237 -12.97 -13.43 0.25
C LEU A 237 -13.26 -13.45 -1.25
N LEU A 238 -13.36 -14.63 -1.87
CA LEU A 238 -13.71 -14.78 -3.29
C LEU A 238 -15.18 -14.43 -3.55
N ALA A 239 -16.10 -14.80 -2.67
CA ALA A 239 -17.51 -14.40 -2.78
C ALA A 239 -17.65 -12.86 -2.67
N MET A 240 -16.94 -12.24 -1.73
CA MET A 240 -16.89 -10.78 -1.61
C MET A 240 -16.25 -10.12 -2.83
N LEU A 241 -15.14 -10.69 -3.34
CA LEU A 241 -14.48 -10.21 -4.55
C LEU A 241 -15.43 -10.25 -5.76
N ALA A 242 -16.16 -11.36 -5.95
CA ALA A 242 -17.16 -11.48 -7.01
C ALA A 242 -18.26 -10.42 -6.86
N PHE A 243 -18.78 -10.22 -5.64
CA PHE A 243 -19.76 -9.18 -5.35
C PHE A 243 -19.23 -7.78 -5.68
N PHE A 244 -18.02 -7.45 -5.23
CA PHE A 244 -17.36 -6.15 -5.48
C PHE A 244 -17.06 -5.90 -6.95
N ALA A 245 -16.59 -6.93 -7.67
CA ALA A 245 -16.36 -6.87 -9.10
C ALA A 245 -17.66 -6.58 -9.85
N THR A 246 -18.75 -7.32 -9.55
CA THR A 246 -20.06 -7.07 -10.13
C THR A 246 -20.54 -5.64 -9.86
N ARG A 247 -20.47 -5.19 -8.60
CA ARG A 247 -20.85 -3.83 -8.20
C ARG A 247 -20.07 -2.75 -8.96
N THR A 248 -18.78 -2.99 -9.17
CA THR A 248 -17.92 -2.08 -9.93
C THR A 248 -18.39 -2.04 -11.38
N LEU A 249 -18.53 -3.20 -12.02
CA LEU A 249 -18.92 -3.33 -13.43
C LEU A 249 -20.32 -2.77 -13.73
N THR A 250 -21.31 -2.99 -12.85
CA THR A 250 -22.65 -2.41 -13.03
C THR A 250 -22.64 -0.89 -12.85
N GLY A 251 -21.85 -0.38 -11.90
CA GLY A 251 -21.67 1.06 -11.72
C GLY A 251 -21.05 1.76 -12.95
N LEU A 252 -20.23 1.05 -13.73
CA LEU A 252 -19.69 1.57 -15.01
C LEU A 252 -20.79 1.78 -16.06
N GLN A 253 -21.86 0.98 -16.02
CA GLN A 253 -22.93 1.01 -17.02
C GLN A 253 -23.99 2.07 -16.70
N GLU A 254 -24.25 2.33 -15.41
CA GLU A 254 -25.32 3.23 -14.96
C GLU A 254 -24.94 4.71 -14.95
N THR A 255 -23.63 5.03 -14.95
CA THR A 255 -23.14 6.43 -14.96
C THR A 255 -22.10 6.62 -16.07
N PRO A 256 -22.42 7.35 -17.16
CA PRO A 256 -21.40 7.84 -18.10
C PRO A 256 -20.40 8.70 -17.32
N GLY A 257 -19.15 8.24 -17.18
CA GLY A 257 -18.14 8.91 -16.35
C GLY A 257 -18.27 8.62 -14.85
N GLY A 258 -18.60 7.39 -14.44
CA GLY A 258 -18.70 6.98 -13.03
C GLY A 258 -17.52 7.45 -12.15
N SER A 259 -17.66 7.42 -10.82
CA SER A 259 -16.77 8.08 -9.82
C SER A 259 -15.27 7.75 -9.85
N ALA A 260 -14.85 6.87 -10.75
CA ALA A 260 -13.48 6.49 -11.00
C ALA A 260 -13.03 6.83 -12.44
N GLY A 261 -13.76 7.68 -13.16
CA GLY A 261 -13.38 8.22 -14.48
C GLY A 261 -13.48 7.21 -15.63
N PHE A 262 -14.29 6.16 -15.50
CA PHE A 262 -14.45 5.17 -16.56
C PHE A 262 -15.38 5.68 -17.68
N GLY A 263 -14.99 5.43 -18.94
CA GLY A 263 -15.88 5.64 -20.10
C GLY A 263 -15.80 7.00 -20.79
N VAL A 264 -14.78 7.83 -20.51
CA VAL A 264 -14.53 9.05 -21.30
C VAL A 264 -13.82 8.69 -22.60
N GLN A 265 -14.43 9.09 -23.72
CA GLN A 265 -14.12 8.65 -25.09
C GLN A 265 -12.74 9.09 -25.65
N SER A 266 -11.85 9.68 -24.84
CA SER A 266 -10.60 10.26 -25.32
C SER A 266 -9.41 9.30 -25.36
N ILE A 267 -9.43 8.20 -24.60
CA ILE A 267 -8.30 7.24 -24.51
C ILE A 267 -8.83 5.81 -24.68
N THR A 268 -8.30 5.08 -25.66
CA THR A 268 -8.64 3.67 -25.87
C THR A 268 -7.99 2.77 -24.80
N ALA A 269 -8.55 1.58 -24.55
CA ALA A 269 -7.95 0.56 -23.66
C ALA A 269 -6.49 0.24 -24.00
N LYS A 270 -6.15 0.25 -25.29
CA LYS A 270 -4.79 0.01 -25.78
C LYS A 270 -3.85 1.17 -25.44
N GLU A 271 -4.26 2.40 -25.72
CA GLU A 271 -3.48 3.60 -25.39
C GLU A 271 -3.29 3.74 -23.88
N TYR A 272 -4.34 3.47 -23.10
CA TYR A 272 -4.27 3.45 -21.66
C TYR A 272 -3.24 2.43 -21.18
N LEU A 273 -3.33 1.18 -21.63
CA LEU A 273 -2.37 0.12 -21.25
C LEU A 273 -0.92 0.50 -21.55
N PHE A 274 -0.64 1.03 -22.75
CA PHE A 274 0.71 1.46 -23.12
C PHE A 274 1.19 2.64 -22.29
N THR A 275 0.29 3.57 -21.98
CA THR A 275 0.58 4.70 -21.09
C THR A 275 0.90 4.18 -19.68
N GLN A 276 0.18 3.17 -19.18
CA GLN A 276 0.40 2.60 -17.85
C GLN A 276 1.78 1.95 -17.69
N PHE A 277 2.41 1.41 -18.74
CA PHE A 277 3.80 0.94 -18.65
C PHE A 277 4.75 2.11 -18.32
N ASN A 278 4.57 3.25 -18.98
CA ASN A 278 5.35 4.46 -18.71
C ASN A 278 5.04 5.05 -17.33
N VAL A 279 3.76 5.07 -16.94
CA VAL A 279 3.34 5.55 -15.61
C VAL A 279 3.94 4.71 -14.48
N LEU A 280 3.95 3.39 -14.59
CA LEU A 280 4.57 2.50 -13.59
C LEU A 280 6.08 2.74 -13.45
N ALA A 281 6.79 2.94 -14.57
CA ALA A 281 8.21 3.30 -14.54
C ALA A 281 8.44 4.70 -13.93
N TYR A 282 7.54 5.65 -14.23
CA TYR A 282 7.59 7.00 -13.70
C TYR A 282 7.33 7.02 -12.19
N TYR A 283 6.38 6.23 -11.70
CA TYR A 283 6.13 6.02 -10.27
C TYR A 283 7.36 5.50 -9.53
N ILE A 284 8.09 4.52 -10.09
CA ILE A 284 9.34 4.04 -9.49
C ILE A 284 10.36 5.19 -9.41
N THR A 285 10.40 6.06 -10.41
CA THR A 285 11.28 7.24 -10.40
C THR A 285 10.86 8.25 -9.34
N LEU A 286 9.56 8.53 -9.17
CA LEU A 286 9.07 9.41 -8.11
C LEU A 286 9.38 8.88 -6.71
N LEU A 287 9.44 7.56 -6.53
CA LEU A 287 9.85 6.94 -5.27
C LEU A 287 11.36 7.07 -4.98
N LEU A 288 12.20 7.14 -6.02
CA LEU A 288 13.64 7.32 -5.89
C LEU A 288 14.03 8.81 -5.79
N VAL A 289 13.37 9.64 -6.59
CA VAL A 289 13.65 11.06 -6.78
C VAL A 289 12.31 11.81 -6.76
N PRO A 290 11.77 12.15 -5.58
CA PRO A 290 10.45 12.77 -5.42
C PRO A 290 10.45 14.28 -5.75
N ILE A 291 11.00 14.64 -6.91
CA ILE A 291 10.99 16.01 -7.46
C ILE A 291 9.86 16.15 -8.48
N ASN A 292 9.46 17.41 -8.74
CA ASN A 292 8.37 17.80 -9.66
C ASN A 292 7.06 17.02 -9.45
N GLN A 293 6.74 16.72 -8.20
CA GLN A 293 5.44 16.18 -7.83
C GLN A 293 4.33 17.16 -8.20
N ASN A 294 3.21 16.63 -8.65
CA ASN A 294 2.09 17.41 -9.14
C ASN A 294 0.77 16.78 -8.72
N LEU A 295 -0.17 17.66 -8.35
CA LEU A 295 -1.53 17.26 -7.99
C LEU A 295 -2.31 16.76 -9.21
N ASP A 296 -2.02 17.31 -10.39
CA ASP A 296 -2.62 16.94 -11.68
C ASP A 296 -1.56 16.99 -12.80
N TYR A 297 -1.31 15.85 -13.43
CA TYR A 297 -0.26 15.70 -14.44
C TYR A 297 -0.85 15.74 -15.85
N ASP A 298 -0.29 16.57 -16.72
CA ASP A 298 -0.48 16.47 -18.17
C ASP A 298 0.46 15.38 -18.75
N PHE A 299 0.27 14.14 -18.28
CA PHE A 299 1.13 13.01 -18.63
C PHE A 299 0.88 12.57 -20.08
N PRO A 300 1.93 12.38 -20.91
CA PRO A 300 1.77 12.12 -22.33
C PRO A 300 1.18 10.72 -22.59
N ILE A 301 0.22 10.65 -23.52
CA ILE A 301 -0.46 9.40 -23.88
C ILE A 301 0.36 8.62 -24.92
N SER A 302 0.61 7.36 -24.64
CA SER A 302 1.32 6.44 -25.54
C SER A 302 0.35 5.85 -26.58
N LYS A 303 0.42 6.33 -27.83
CA LYS A 303 -0.41 5.84 -28.95
C LYS A 303 0.06 4.50 -29.53
N GLY A 304 1.36 4.23 -29.41
CA GLY A 304 2.01 3.02 -29.89
C GLY A 304 3.00 2.44 -28.88
N LEU A 305 3.33 1.16 -29.03
CA LEU A 305 4.29 0.49 -28.17
C LEU A 305 5.73 0.99 -28.41
N PHE A 306 6.07 1.29 -29.66
CA PHE A 306 7.40 1.75 -30.09
C PHE A 306 7.47 3.24 -30.40
N GLU A 307 6.36 3.96 -30.23
CA GLU A 307 6.27 5.39 -30.48
C GLU A 307 6.68 6.18 -29.23
N ILE A 308 7.44 7.26 -29.40
CA ILE A 308 7.76 8.19 -28.32
C ILE A 308 6.53 9.06 -28.08
N PRO A 309 5.94 9.07 -26.87
CA PRO A 309 4.78 9.90 -26.58
C PRO A 309 5.08 11.40 -26.75
N LEU A 310 4.15 12.12 -27.38
CA LEU A 310 4.27 13.57 -27.55
C LEU A 310 4.04 14.27 -26.22
N VAL A 311 5.06 14.96 -25.73
CA VAL A 311 5.01 15.82 -24.54
C VAL A 311 4.57 17.22 -24.99
N LYS A 312 3.52 17.76 -24.36
CA LYS A 312 3.04 19.11 -24.66
C LYS A 312 4.03 20.14 -24.13
N GLU A 313 4.06 21.29 -24.78
CA GLU A 313 4.90 22.41 -24.34
C GLU A 313 4.48 22.87 -22.93
N GLY A 314 5.46 23.06 -22.05
CA GLY A 314 5.22 23.43 -20.65
C GLY A 314 4.99 22.26 -19.69
N THR A 315 4.85 21.03 -20.17
CA THR A 315 4.77 19.86 -19.27
C THR A 315 6.11 19.63 -18.55
N ILE A 316 6.08 19.61 -17.22
CA ILE A 316 7.26 19.34 -16.38
C ILE A 316 7.24 17.88 -15.95
N LEU A 317 8.25 17.12 -16.36
CA LEU A 317 8.44 15.72 -15.98
C LEU A 317 9.88 15.51 -15.49
N ASN A 318 10.09 14.51 -14.63
CA ASN A 318 11.42 14.18 -14.11
C ASN A 318 12.40 13.69 -15.18
N TYR A 319 11.88 13.08 -16.24
CA TYR A 319 12.67 12.62 -17.38
C TYR A 319 11.79 12.53 -18.63
N PRO A 320 12.39 12.61 -19.84
CA PRO A 320 11.67 12.38 -21.09
C PRO A 320 11.07 10.98 -21.14
N ILE A 321 9.78 10.86 -21.42
CA ILE A 321 9.09 9.57 -21.42
C ILE A 321 9.54 8.74 -22.64
N PRO A 322 10.09 7.53 -22.42
CA PRO A 322 10.52 6.67 -23.53
C PRO A 322 9.31 6.01 -24.22
N PRO A 323 9.54 5.31 -25.36
CA PRO A 323 8.54 4.41 -25.89
C PRO A 323 8.07 3.40 -24.85
N ALA A 324 6.78 3.09 -24.84
CA ALA A 324 6.17 2.18 -23.86
C ALA A 324 6.85 0.80 -23.81
N PHE A 325 7.45 0.36 -24.92
CA PHE A 325 8.26 -0.86 -25.01
C PHE A 325 9.43 -0.88 -24.01
N VAL A 326 10.16 0.25 -23.86
CA VAL A 326 11.33 0.32 -22.96
C VAL A 326 10.89 0.14 -21.53
N SER A 327 9.83 0.85 -21.12
CA SER A 327 9.24 0.71 -19.79
C SER A 327 8.72 -0.71 -19.57
N LEU A 328 8.04 -1.30 -20.55
CA LEU A 328 7.57 -2.69 -20.47
C LEU A 328 8.73 -3.67 -20.21
N VAL A 329 9.85 -3.55 -20.93
CA VAL A 329 11.02 -4.42 -20.73
C VAL A 329 11.58 -4.28 -19.31
N ILE A 330 11.68 -3.05 -18.80
CA ILE A 330 12.14 -2.79 -17.42
C ILE A 330 11.19 -3.44 -16.41
N LEU A 331 9.88 -3.25 -16.57
CA LEU A 331 8.88 -3.80 -15.67
C LEU A 331 8.88 -5.34 -15.70
N LEU A 332 8.98 -5.94 -16.90
CA LEU A 332 9.10 -7.39 -17.05
C LEU A 332 10.38 -7.93 -16.43
N ALA A 333 11.49 -7.20 -16.49
CA ALA A 333 12.72 -7.58 -15.82
C ALA A 333 12.56 -7.56 -14.28
N ILE A 334 11.90 -6.55 -13.73
CA ILE A 334 11.63 -6.45 -12.28
C ILE A 334 10.70 -7.59 -11.81
N ILE A 335 9.59 -7.82 -12.53
CA ILE A 335 8.64 -8.91 -12.22
C ILE A 335 9.32 -10.27 -12.41
N GLY A 336 10.06 -10.45 -13.51
CA GLY A 336 10.83 -11.66 -13.79
C GLY A 336 11.86 -11.95 -12.69
N PHE A 337 12.53 -10.93 -12.17
CA PHE A 337 13.43 -11.06 -11.03
C PHE A 337 12.69 -11.49 -9.76
N ALA A 338 11.52 -10.93 -9.47
CA ALA A 338 10.69 -11.38 -8.34
C ALA A 338 10.28 -12.86 -8.49
N VAL A 339 9.84 -13.27 -9.67
CA VAL A 339 9.47 -14.67 -9.98
C VAL A 339 10.69 -15.60 -9.85
N TYR A 340 11.86 -15.17 -10.34
CA TYR A 340 13.11 -15.91 -10.19
C TYR A 340 13.50 -16.13 -8.71
N LEU A 341 13.39 -15.08 -7.89
CA LEU A 341 13.65 -15.18 -6.45
C LEU A 341 12.64 -16.11 -5.75
N PHE A 342 11.43 -16.20 -6.28
CA PHE A 342 10.37 -17.05 -5.76
C PHE A 342 10.60 -18.55 -6.03
N THR A 343 11.21 -18.90 -7.17
CA THR A 343 11.44 -20.29 -7.62
C THR A 343 12.77 -20.89 -7.14
N ARG A 344 13.65 -20.10 -6.52
CA ARG A 344 14.91 -20.58 -5.92
C ARG A 344 14.65 -21.44 -4.67
N HIS A 345 15.15 -22.69 -4.68
CA HIS A 345 14.87 -23.72 -3.67
C HIS A 345 15.90 -23.90 -2.52
N ALA A 346 16.95 -23.08 -2.43
CA ALA A 346 17.93 -23.22 -1.34
C ALA A 346 17.35 -22.76 0.01
N GLU A 347 17.17 -23.68 0.97
CA GLU A 347 16.35 -23.51 2.19
C GLU A 347 16.56 -22.18 2.94
N HIS A 348 17.81 -21.79 3.24
CA HIS A 348 18.10 -20.52 3.94
C HIS A 348 17.98 -19.26 3.06
N ILE A 349 18.21 -19.40 1.76
CA ILE A 349 18.08 -18.32 0.77
C ILE A 349 16.60 -18.07 0.43
N THR A 350 15.73 -19.08 0.59
CA THR A 350 14.33 -19.02 0.16
C THR A 350 13.50 -17.97 0.90
N ARG A 351 13.59 -17.85 2.23
CA ARG A 351 12.69 -16.96 2.99
C ARG A 351 12.98 -15.47 2.77
N ARG A 352 14.26 -15.10 2.70
CA ARG A 352 14.67 -13.72 2.36
C ARG A 352 14.40 -13.39 0.90
N SER A 353 14.63 -14.32 -0.02
CA SER A 353 14.29 -14.13 -1.45
C SER A 353 12.79 -13.97 -1.65
N ARG A 354 11.97 -14.77 -0.94
CA ARG A 354 10.51 -14.66 -0.94
C ARG A 354 10.01 -13.33 -0.37
N SER A 355 10.69 -12.73 0.61
CA SER A 355 10.28 -11.41 1.11
C SER A 355 10.55 -10.30 0.11
N ILE A 356 11.70 -10.35 -0.57
CA ILE A 356 12.00 -9.44 -1.67
C ILE A 356 10.95 -9.61 -2.77
N ALA A 357 10.69 -10.85 -3.21
CA ALA A 357 9.66 -11.14 -4.21
C ALA A 357 8.26 -10.67 -3.78
N PHE A 358 7.89 -10.92 -2.52
CA PHE A 358 6.62 -10.48 -1.94
C PHE A 358 6.44 -8.97 -2.06
N PHE A 359 7.42 -8.18 -1.65
CA PHE A 359 7.32 -6.72 -1.66
C PHE A 359 7.50 -6.08 -3.06
N ILE A 360 8.15 -6.78 -4.00
CA ILE A 360 8.09 -6.40 -5.42
C ILE A 360 6.67 -6.63 -5.96
N LEU A 361 6.11 -7.82 -5.76
CA LEU A 361 4.76 -8.15 -6.25
C LEU A 361 3.67 -7.34 -5.54
N TRP A 362 3.86 -6.98 -4.27
CA TRP A 362 3.01 -6.06 -3.51
C TRP A 362 2.73 -4.77 -4.29
N PHE A 363 3.80 -4.15 -4.82
CA PHE A 363 3.72 -2.91 -5.59
C PHE A 363 2.80 -3.08 -6.82
N PHE A 364 3.03 -4.12 -7.61
CA PHE A 364 2.26 -4.38 -8.82
C PHE A 364 0.83 -4.82 -8.55
N ILE A 365 0.60 -5.65 -7.52
CA ILE A 365 -0.74 -6.12 -7.16
C ILE A 365 -1.62 -4.94 -6.75
N ILE A 366 -1.11 -4.03 -5.92
CA ILE A 366 -1.87 -2.87 -5.43
C ILE A 366 -2.19 -1.90 -6.56
N LEU A 367 -1.25 -1.66 -7.48
CA LEU A 367 -1.47 -0.77 -8.61
C LEU A 367 -2.33 -1.40 -9.71
N SER A 368 -2.47 -2.73 -9.74
CA SER A 368 -3.17 -3.44 -10.83
C SER A 368 -4.59 -2.94 -11.14
N PRO A 369 -5.45 -2.49 -10.20
CA PRO A 369 -6.78 -1.98 -10.57
C PRO A 369 -6.72 -0.68 -11.37
N THR A 370 -5.71 0.16 -11.14
CA THR A 370 -5.57 1.49 -11.75
C THR A 370 -4.52 1.56 -12.85
N SER A 371 -3.59 0.60 -12.90
CA SER A 371 -2.50 0.49 -13.88
C SER A 371 -2.67 -0.76 -14.73
N SER A 372 -3.84 -0.91 -15.37
CA SER A 372 -4.21 -2.05 -16.22
C SER A 372 -4.60 -1.60 -17.64
N PHE A 373 -5.51 -2.35 -18.27
CA PHE A 373 -6.08 -2.04 -19.57
C PHE A 373 -7.44 -1.35 -19.48
N VAL A 374 -8.00 -1.17 -18.27
CA VAL A 374 -9.30 -0.52 -18.08
C VAL A 374 -9.10 1.00 -18.01
N PRO A 375 -9.55 1.78 -19.00
CA PRO A 375 -9.27 3.22 -19.06
C PRO A 375 -9.92 3.99 -17.92
N ILE A 376 -9.12 4.84 -17.29
CA ILE A 376 -9.53 5.87 -16.35
C ILE A 376 -9.09 7.21 -16.95
N ILE A 377 -9.91 8.27 -16.82
CA ILE A 377 -9.58 9.63 -17.31
C ILE A 377 -8.16 10.02 -16.89
N ASP A 378 -7.88 9.87 -15.60
CA ASP A 378 -6.59 10.23 -15.02
C ASP A 378 -5.63 9.06 -15.14
N VAL A 379 -4.66 9.18 -16.04
CA VAL A 379 -3.67 8.12 -16.28
C VAL A 379 -2.66 7.98 -15.14
N ILE A 380 -2.44 9.03 -14.34
CA ILE A 380 -1.47 9.05 -13.26
C ILE A 380 -1.99 9.86 -12.06
N PHE A 381 -1.77 9.36 -10.84
CA PHE A 381 -1.91 10.11 -9.60
C PHE A 381 -0.98 9.53 -8.53
N GLU A 382 -0.27 10.39 -7.82
CA GLU A 382 0.69 10.02 -6.77
C GLU A 382 0.05 9.27 -5.61
N HIS A 383 -1.19 9.63 -5.23
CA HIS A 383 -1.89 8.96 -4.14
C HIS A 383 -2.13 7.47 -4.44
N ARG A 384 -2.14 7.02 -5.70
CA ARG A 384 -2.22 5.58 -6.05
C ARG A 384 -1.00 4.80 -5.55
N LEU A 385 0.14 5.48 -5.37
CA LEU A 385 1.34 4.87 -4.80
C LEU A 385 1.28 4.71 -3.29
N TYR A 386 0.27 5.25 -2.60
CA TYR A 386 0.26 5.35 -1.14
C TYR A 386 0.63 4.01 -0.49
N LEU A 387 -0.21 2.98 -0.57
CA LEU A 387 0.13 1.66 0.01
C LEU A 387 1.16 0.88 -0.81
N ALA A 388 1.19 1.05 -2.14
CA ALA A 388 2.11 0.33 -3.02
C ALA A 388 3.59 0.62 -2.68
N SER A 389 3.88 1.87 -2.31
CA SER A 389 5.21 2.35 -1.93
C SER A 389 5.80 1.68 -0.69
N ALA A 390 4.96 1.11 0.19
CA ALA A 390 5.42 0.39 1.38
C ALA A 390 6.38 -0.77 1.02
N GLY A 391 6.12 -1.46 -0.10
CA GLY A 391 7.01 -2.50 -0.59
C GLY A 391 8.36 -1.97 -1.06
N PHE A 392 8.36 -0.82 -1.75
CA PHE A 392 9.58 -0.14 -2.15
C PHE A 392 10.42 0.31 -0.94
N PHE A 393 9.80 0.95 0.05
CA PHE A 393 10.52 1.40 1.26
C PHE A 393 11.07 0.25 2.10
N PHE A 394 10.40 -0.91 2.08
CA PHE A 394 10.95 -2.14 2.67
C PHE A 394 12.22 -2.58 1.93
N LEU A 395 12.18 -2.68 0.61
CA LEU A 395 13.32 -3.10 -0.21
C LEU A 395 14.50 -2.14 -0.04
N PHE A 396 14.24 -0.83 -0.01
CA PHE A 396 15.24 0.19 0.25
C PHE A 396 15.87 0.01 1.64
N SER A 397 15.04 -0.14 2.69
CA SER A 397 15.51 -0.35 4.06
C SER A 397 16.35 -1.63 4.21
N LEU A 398 15.94 -2.71 3.55
CA LEU A 398 16.66 -3.99 3.53
C LEU A 398 18.00 -3.88 2.79
N GLY A 399 18.04 -3.17 1.66
CA GLY A 399 19.25 -2.91 0.90
C GLY A 399 20.25 -2.06 1.68
N PHE A 400 19.77 -0.97 2.28
CA PHE A 400 20.56 -0.10 3.14
C PHE A 400 21.17 -0.88 4.32
N ASP A 401 20.35 -1.65 5.04
CA ASP A 401 20.82 -2.45 6.16
C ASP A 401 21.87 -3.51 5.74
N SER A 402 21.71 -4.13 4.56
CA SER A 402 22.69 -5.08 4.02
C SER A 402 24.02 -4.43 3.63
N PHE A 403 23.99 -3.18 3.16
CA PHE A 403 25.18 -2.43 2.81
C PHE A 403 26.03 -2.09 4.05
N PHE A 404 25.40 -1.68 5.16
CA PHE A 404 26.12 -1.42 6.41
C PHE A 404 26.72 -2.70 7.02
N ASP A 405 25.98 -3.81 7.01
CA ASP A 405 26.51 -5.10 7.44
C ASP A 405 27.79 -5.48 6.66
N TYR A 406 27.81 -5.26 5.35
CA TYR A 406 28.98 -5.52 4.51
C TYR A 406 30.18 -4.64 4.90
N LEU A 407 29.95 -3.35 5.16
CA LEU A 407 31.01 -2.43 5.60
C LEU A 407 31.60 -2.81 6.95
N ASP A 408 30.76 -3.24 7.90
CA ASP A 408 31.21 -3.66 9.23
C ASP A 408 32.03 -4.95 9.17
N ILE A 409 31.61 -5.93 8.36
CA ILE A 409 32.39 -7.16 8.12
C ILE A 409 33.73 -6.83 7.49
N ARG A 410 33.77 -5.90 6.51
CA ARG A 410 35.00 -5.50 5.85
C ARG A 410 35.97 -4.82 6.81
N LYS A 411 35.48 -3.90 7.66
CA LYS A 411 36.30 -3.25 8.70
C LYS A 411 36.88 -4.25 9.69
N ALA A 412 36.07 -5.20 10.17
CA ALA A 412 36.53 -6.23 11.11
C ALA A 412 37.65 -7.10 10.52
N LYS A 413 37.56 -7.46 9.22
CA LYS A 413 38.63 -8.18 8.52
C LYS A 413 39.92 -7.37 8.46
N THR A 414 39.84 -6.11 8.05
CA THR A 414 41.03 -5.22 7.97
C THR A 414 41.66 -4.99 9.35
N GLU A 415 40.89 -4.93 10.43
CA GLU A 415 41.41 -4.82 11.79
C GLU A 415 42.08 -6.12 12.28
N SER A 416 41.58 -7.29 11.87
CA SER A 416 42.23 -8.58 12.17
C SER A 416 43.56 -8.74 11.42
N GLU A 417 43.62 -8.33 10.16
CA GLU A 417 44.85 -8.37 9.33
C GLU A 417 45.93 -7.40 9.81
N LYS A 418 45.55 -6.29 10.47
CA LYS A 418 46.52 -5.36 11.10
C LYS A 418 47.07 -5.84 12.44
N LYS A 419 46.42 -6.84 13.06
CA LYS A 419 46.83 -7.41 14.35
C LYS A 419 47.62 -8.73 14.21
N SER A 420 47.61 -9.34 13.03
CA SER A 420 48.49 -10.43 12.60
C SER A 420 49.75 -9.89 11.96
#